data_AF-A0A357A597-F1
#
_entry.id   AF-A0A357A597-F1
#
_cell.length_a   1.000
_cell.length_b   1.000
_cell.length_c   1.000
_cell.angle_alpha   90.00
_cell.angle_beta   90.00
_cell.angle_gamma   90.00
#
_symmetry.space_group_name_H-M   'P 1'
#
loop_
_entity.id
_entity.type
_entity.pdbx_description
1 polymer ?
#
loop_
_entity_poly.entity_id
_entity_poly.type
_entity_poly.pdbx_seq_one_letter_code
_entity_poly.pdbx_strand_id
1 'polypeptide(L)' 'MTFNDVVEVVKQLSTDEKEEMQLLLQQYIREERRDLITENFKLAQQEEQRGELKFSSSISELKQMIEQ' A
#
# COMPACT_ATOMS: atom_id res chain seq x y z
N MET A 1 21.26 9.66 10.18
CA MET A 1 20.36 8.79 10.93
C MET A 1 20.04 7.60 10.04
N THR A 2 20.48 6.42 10.44
CA THR A 2 20.23 5.12 9.80
C THR A 2 18.97 4.48 10.39
N PHE A 3 18.42 3.44 9.75
CA PHE A 3 17.33 2.66 10.35
C PHE A 3 17.71 2.12 11.74
N ASN A 4 18.96 1.67 11.91
CA ASN A 4 19.46 1.21 13.20
C ASN A 4 19.45 2.33 14.25
N ASP A 5 19.83 3.57 13.87
CA ASP A 5 19.76 4.71 14.78
C ASP A 5 18.32 4.98 15.24
N VAL A 6 17.33 4.85 14.34
CA VAL A 6 15.90 5.00 14.66
C VAL A 6 15.45 3.90 15.62
N VAL A 7 15.84 2.64 15.37
CA VAL A 7 15.50 1.52 16.25
C VAL A 7 16.05 1.73 17.66
N GLU A 8 17.29 2.20 17.80
CA GLU A 8 17.87 2.50 19.10
C GLU A 8 17.13 3.64 19.82
N VAL A 9 16.70 4.68 19.11
CA VAL A 9 15.87 5.75 19.69
C VAL A 9 14.52 5.19 20.17
N VAL A 10 13.84 4.39 19.35
CA VAL A 10 12.54 3.79 19.70
C VAL A 10 12.66 2.88 20.92
N LYS A 11 13.77 2.15 21.09
CA LYS A 11 13.99 1.30 22.28
C LYS A 11 14.00 2.10 23.58
N GLN A 12 14.55 3.32 23.56
CA GLN A 12 14.69 4.16 24.75
C GLN A 12 13.40 4.88 25.17
N LEU A 13 12.37 4.86 24.32
CA LEU A 13 11.06 5.43 24.67
C LEU A 13 10.40 4.68 25.82
N SER A 14 9.61 5.39 26.60
CA SER A 14 8.68 4.81 27.56
C SER A 14 7.61 3.95 26.87
N THR A 15 6.87 3.15 27.64
CA THR A 15 5.77 2.34 27.10
C THR A 15 4.70 3.22 26.45
N ASP A 16 4.29 4.31 27.11
CA ASP A 16 3.26 5.23 26.62
C ASP A 16 3.67 5.89 25.30
N GLU A 17 4.93 6.34 25.20
CA GLU A 17 5.46 6.92 23.96
C GLU A 17 5.54 5.90 22.81
N LYS A 18 5.83 4.62 23.12
CA LYS A 18 5.81 3.54 22.12
C LYS A 18 4.39 3.27 21.62
N GLU A 19 3.41 3.29 22.51
CA GLU A 19 2.00 3.11 22.16
C GLU A 19 1.49 4.28 21.29
N GLU A 20 1.81 5.52 21.66
CA GLU A 20 1.48 6.70 20.85
C GLU A 20 2.16 6.64 19.47
N MET A 21 3.45 6.32 19.43
CA MET A 21 4.17 6.13 18.17
C MET A 21 3.55 5.04 17.29
N GLN A 22 3.11 3.93 17.89
CA GLN A 22 2.43 2.87 17.16
C GLN A 22 1.14 3.37 16.50
N LEU A 23 0.32 4.15 17.23
CA LEU A 23 -0.91 4.73 16.69
C LEU A 23 -0.64 5.70 15.54
N LEU A 24 0.39 6.54 15.66
CA LEU A 24 0.81 7.47 14.61
C LEU A 24 1.31 6.73 13.37
N LEU A 25 2.18 5.74 13.53
CA LEU A 25 2.71 4.93 12.42
C LEU A 25 1.57 4.20 11.68
N GLN A 26 0.61 3.64 12.42
CA GLN A 26 -0.56 3.02 11.80
C GLN A 26 -1.37 4.03 10.96
N GLN A 27 -1.50 5.28 11.42
CA GLN A 27 -2.16 6.33 10.66
C GLN A 27 -1.40 6.67 9.38
N TYR A 28 -0.08 6.85 9.44
CA TYR A 28 0.71 7.15 8.25
C TYR A 28 0.69 6.03 7.22
N ILE A 29 0.82 4.76 7.65
CA ILE A 29 0.72 3.60 6.76
C ILE A 29 -0.67 3.55 6.08
N ARG A 30 -1.73 3.94 6.78
CA ARG A 30 -3.08 4.01 6.18
C ARG A 30 -3.16 5.09 5.10
N GLU A 31 -2.58 6.26 5.33
CA GLU A 31 -2.57 7.33 4.32
C GLU A 31 -1.75 6.93 3.09
N GLU A 32 -0.53 6.40 3.28
CA GLU A 32 0.32 5.94 2.18
C GLU A 32 -0.41 4.88 1.31
N ARG A 33 -1.13 3.95 1.95
CA ARG A 33 -1.95 2.97 1.23
C ARG A 33 -3.12 3.62 0.48
N ARG A 34 -3.75 4.65 1.03
CA ARG A 34 -4.82 5.39 0.35
C ARG A 34 -4.30 6.14 -0.88
N ASP A 35 -3.12 6.72 -0.79
CA ASP A 35 -2.48 7.38 -1.92
C ASP A 35 -2.17 6.38 -3.04
N LEU A 36 -1.61 5.21 -2.70
CA LEU A 36 -1.38 4.13 -3.66
C LEU A 36 -2.67 3.62 -4.33
N ILE A 37 -3.76 3.47 -3.57
CA ILE A 37 -5.07 3.11 -4.13
C ILE A 37 -5.53 4.18 -5.13
N THR A 38 -5.36 5.45 -4.77
CA THR A 38 -5.77 6.58 -5.61
C THR A 38 -4.94 6.65 -6.90
N GLU A 39 -3.63 6.40 -6.81
CA GLU A 39 -2.75 6.33 -7.97
C GLU A 39 -3.14 5.17 -8.89
N ASN A 40 -3.26 3.96 -8.35
CA ASN A 40 -3.68 2.77 -9.10
C ASN A 40 -5.04 2.97 -9.78
N PHE A 41 -5.98 3.62 -9.09
CA PHE A 41 -7.28 3.94 -9.67
C PHE A 41 -7.15 4.89 -10.87
N LYS A 42 -6.35 5.95 -10.76
CA LYS A 42 -6.10 6.87 -11.89
C LYS A 42 -5.43 6.17 -13.06
N LEU A 43 -4.48 5.28 -12.80
CA LEU A 43 -3.84 4.47 -13.83
C LEU A 43 -4.86 3.57 -14.54
N ALA A 44 -5.68 2.84 -13.78
CA ALA A 44 -6.72 1.98 -14.32
C ALA A 44 -7.75 2.76 -15.17
N GLN A 45 -8.12 3.98 -14.77
CA GLN A 45 -8.98 4.83 -15.59
C GLN A 45 -8.35 5.21 -16.93
N GLN A 46 -7.04 5.47 -16.96
CA GLN A 46 -6.35 5.77 -18.22
C GLN A 46 -6.24 4.52 -19.10
N GLU A 47 -5.97 3.35 -18.52
CA GLU A 47 -5.96 2.06 -19.23
C GLU A 47 -7.35 1.73 -19.82
N GLU A 48 -8.42 2.02 -19.07
CA GLU A 48 -9.80 1.89 -19.55
C GLU A 48 -10.06 2.80 -20.75
N GLN A 49 -9.68 4.07 -20.65
CA GLN A 49 -9.82 5.04 -21.74
C GLN A 49 -9.02 4.64 -23.00
N ARG A 50 -7.88 3.96 -22.82
CA ARG A 50 -7.09 3.40 -23.93
C ARG A 50 -7.61 2.05 -24.45
N GLY A 51 -8.61 1.46 -23.81
CA GLY A 51 -9.16 0.14 -24.16
C GLY A 51 -8.21 -1.02 -23.84
N GLU A 52 -7.29 -0.83 -22.90
CA GLU A 52 -6.28 -1.83 -22.50
C GLU A 52 -6.81 -2.83 -21.47
N LEU A 53 -7.85 -2.45 -20.71
CA LEU A 53 -8.47 -3.33 -19.72
C LEU A 53 -9.22 -4.47 -20.42
N LYS A 54 -8.84 -5.69 -20.07
CA LYS A 54 -9.49 -6.92 -20.52
C LYS A 54 -10.31 -7.50 -19.36
N PHE A 55 -11.57 -7.75 -19.62
CA PHE A 55 -12.49 -8.35 -18.67
C PHE A 55 -12.93 -9.72 -19.16
N SER A 56 -13.16 -10.65 -18.23
CA SER A 56 -13.76 -11.94 -18.53
C SER A 56 -14.68 -12.36 -17.39
N SER A 57 -15.77 -13.03 -17.73
CA SER A 57 -16.66 -13.72 -16.79
C SER A 57 -16.26 -15.19 -16.58
N SER A 58 -15.25 -15.67 -17.31
CA SER A 58 -14.74 -17.04 -17.23
C SER A 58 -13.55 -17.14 -16.28
N ILE A 59 -13.70 -17.90 -15.20
CA ILE A 59 -12.62 -18.17 -14.24
C ILE A 59 -11.38 -18.77 -14.93
N SER A 60 -11.58 -19.61 -15.95
CA SER A 60 -10.47 -20.23 -16.70
C SER A 60 -9.65 -19.20 -17.46
N GLU A 61 -10.31 -18.23 -18.10
CA GLU A 61 -9.64 -17.14 -18.83
C GLU A 61 -8.95 -16.17 -17.85
N LEU A 62 -9.61 -15.84 -16.74
CA LEU A 62 -9.02 -15.00 -15.69
C LEU A 62 -7.73 -15.61 -15.12
N LYS A 63 -7.67 -16.93 -14.92
CA LYS A 63 -6.46 -17.61 -14.46
C LYS A 63 -5.32 -17.50 -15.47
N GLN A 64 -5.59 -17.69 -16.76
CA GLN A 64 -4.57 -17.55 -17.81
C GLN A 64 -4.01 -16.12 -17.89
N MET A 65 -4.83 -15.11 -17.60
CA MET A 65 -4.40 -13.72 -17.60
C MET A 65 -3.48 -13.36 -16.43
N ILE A 66 -3.55 -14.09 -15.30
CA ILE A 66 -2.69 -13.87 -14.12
C ILE A 66 -1.34 -14.60 -14.26
N GLU A 67 -1.30 -15.67 -15.04
CA GLU A 67 -0.10 -16.50 -15.25
C GLU A 67 0.84 -16.00 -16.37
N GLN A 68 0.44 -14.93 -17.09
CA GLN A 68 1.27 -14.24 -18.10
C GLN A 68 2.08 -13.11 -17.47
#